data_AF-A0A2I0QF75-F1
#
_entry.id   AF-A0A2I0QF75-F1
#
_cell.length_a   1.000
_cell.length_b   1.000
_cell.length_c   1.000
_cell.angle_alpha   90.00
_cell.angle_beta   90.00
_cell.angle_gamma   90.00
#
_symmetry.space_group_name_H-M   'P 1'
#
loop_
_entity.id
_entity.type
_entity.pdbx_description
1 polymer ?
#
loop_
_entity_poly.entity_id
_entity_poly.type
_entity_poly.pdbx_seq_one_letter_code
_entity_poly.pdbx_strand_id
1 'polypeptide(L)' 'MKYNLFVSGVQEELKTERRAVKNLIIENPLLKDYFNVFLFEDLPAKSKSSKKSYVDEVSKSHVYTGIFGNEYGNV' A
#
# COMPACT_ATOMS: atom_id res chain seq x y z
N MET A 1 18.31 7.51 1.07
CA MET A 1 17.17 7.04 1.89
C MET A 1 15.90 7.14 1.05
N LYS A 2 14.98 6.19 1.14
CA LYS A 2 13.70 6.20 0.42
C LYS A 2 12.56 6.50 1.38
N TYR A 3 11.57 7.24 0.93
CA TYR A 3 10.32 7.50 1.63
C TYR A 3 9.38 6.29 1.54
N ASN A 4 8.74 5.96 2.65
CA ASN A 4 7.75 4.89 2.67
C ASN A 4 6.42 5.42 2.15
N LEU A 5 5.92 4.82 1.07
CA LEU A 5 4.62 5.09 0.47
C LEU A 5 3.66 3.97 0.87
N PHE A 6 2.59 4.33 1.58
CA PHE A 6 1.54 3.42 1.98
C PHE A 6 0.35 3.52 1.03
N VAL A 7 -0.11 2.39 0.49
CA VAL A 7 -1.28 2.36 -0.42
C VAL A 7 -2.47 1.68 0.26
N SER A 8 -3.46 2.49 0.60
CA SER A 8 -4.74 2.08 1.16
C SER A 8 -5.81 1.92 0.09
N GLY A 9 -6.73 1.00 0.30
CA GLY A 9 -7.87 0.71 -0.56
C GLY A 9 -8.51 -0.62 -0.15
N VAL A 10 -9.77 -0.85 -0.55
CA VAL A 10 -10.47 -2.11 -0.30
C VAL A 10 -9.75 -3.23 -1.03
N GLN A 11 -9.27 -4.25 -0.29
CA GLN A 11 -8.35 -5.25 -0.83
C GLN A 11 -8.99 -6.14 -1.90
N GLU A 12 -10.25 -6.55 -1.69
CA GLU A 12 -10.99 -7.40 -2.62
C GLU A 12 -11.41 -6.66 -3.89
N GLU A 13 -11.75 -5.37 -3.78
CA GLU A 13 -12.19 -4.55 -4.92
C GLU A 13 -11.01 -3.99 -5.73
N LEU A 14 -10.00 -3.43 -5.05
CA LEU A 14 -9.00 -2.56 -5.67
C LEU A 14 -7.62 -3.21 -5.82
N LYS A 15 -7.56 -4.55 -5.88
CA LYS A 15 -6.30 -5.30 -5.97
C LYS A 15 -5.45 -4.87 -7.17
N THR A 16 -6.09 -4.63 -8.31
CA THR A 16 -5.43 -4.26 -9.57
C THR A 16 -4.86 -2.84 -9.47
N GLU A 17 -5.65 -1.90 -8.98
CA GLU A 17 -5.34 -0.49 -8.84
C GLU A 17 -4.21 -0.29 -7.83
N ARG A 18 -4.26 -0.98 -6.69
CA ARG A 18 -3.20 -0.94 -5.68
C ARG A 18 -1.87 -1.47 -6.23
N ARG A 19 -1.91 -2.55 -7.04
CA ARG A 19 -0.73 -3.04 -7.76
C ARG A 19 -0.24 -2.09 -8.84
N ALA A 20 -1.14 -1.42 -9.55
CA ALA A 20 -0.78 -0.43 -10.57
C ALA A 20 0.01 0.73 -9.96
N VAL A 21 -0.36 1.21 -8.76
CA VAL A 21 0.44 2.21 -8.03
C VAL A 21 1.85 1.70 -7.74
N LYS A 22 1.99 0.47 -7.25
CA LYS A 22 3.32 -0.12 -7.02
C LYS A 22 4.14 -0.22 -8.30
N ASN A 23 3.55 -0.71 -9.39
CA ASN A 23 4.23 -0.84 -10.68
C ASN A 23 4.68 0.52 -11.20
N LEU A 24 3.81 1.54 -11.14
CA LEU A 24 4.16 2.91 -11.51
C LEU A 24 5.40 3.41 -10.78
N ILE A 25 5.49 3.17 -9.47
CA ILE A 25 6.65 3.60 -8.67
C ILE A 25 7.92 2.84 -9.06
N ILE A 26 7.84 1.51 -9.26
CA ILE A 26 9.01 0.67 -9.55
C ILE A 26 9.53 0.88 -10.97
N GLU A 27 8.63 1.08 -11.94
CA GLU A 27 8.97 1.25 -13.35
C GLU A 27 9.42 2.68 -13.67
N ASN A 28 8.97 3.68 -12.91
CA ASN A 28 9.35 5.06 -13.14
C ASN A 28 10.79 5.34 -12.65
N PRO A 29 11.71 5.77 -13.54
CA PRO A 29 13.11 6.01 -13.19
C PRO A 29 13.33 7.04 -12.10
N LEU A 30 12.44 8.04 -11.98
CA LEU A 30 12.50 9.03 -10.93
C LEU A 30 11.93 8.45 -9.64
N LEU A 31 10.72 7.89 -9.65
CA LEU A 31 10.03 7.51 -8.41
C LEU A 31 10.68 6.32 -7.69
N LYS A 32 11.23 5.37 -8.45
CA LYS A 32 11.83 4.14 -7.88
C LYS A 32 12.98 4.42 -6.91
N ASP A 33 13.71 5.52 -7.10
CA ASP A 33 14.87 5.88 -6.28
C ASP A 33 14.48 6.63 -5.01
N TYR A 34 13.26 7.16 -4.93
CA TYR A 34 12.76 7.95 -3.79
C TYR A 34 11.73 7.22 -2.94
N PHE A 35 11.03 6.22 -3.47
CA PHE A 35 9.92 5.58 -2.75
C PHE A 35 10.08 4.08 -2.56
N ASN A 36 9.70 3.60 -1.39
CA ASN A 36 9.42 2.21 -1.08
C ASN A 36 7.91 2.04 -0.94
N VAL A 37 7.30 1.22 -1.79
CA VAL A 37 5.85 0.99 -1.74
C VAL A 37 5.54 -0.19 -0.82
N PHE A 38 4.67 0.03 0.14
CA PHE A 38 4.10 -1.01 0.98
C PHE A 38 2.72 -1.42 0.46
N LEU A 39 2.57 -2.68 0.06
CA LEU A 39 1.27 -3.32 -0.20
C LEU A 39 1.04 -4.44 0.80
N PHE A 40 -0.20 -4.56 1.26
CA PHE A 40 -0.57 -5.60 2.22
C PHE A 40 -0.43 -7.00 1.61
N GLU A 41 -0.70 -7.12 0.31
CA GLU A 41 -0.62 -8.34 -0.50
C GLU A 41 0.80 -8.91 -0.59
N ASP A 42 1.82 -8.12 -0.28
CA ASP A 42 3.22 -8.57 -0.26
C ASP A 42 3.62 -9.18 1.11
N LEU A 43 2.79 -9.04 2.14
CA LEU A 43 3.09 -9.61 3.45
C LEU A 43 2.97 -11.14 3.41
N PRO A 44 3.92 -11.89 4.00
CA PRO A 44 3.82 -13.34 4.09
C PRO A 44 2.60 -13.75 4.94
N ALA A 45 1.84 -14.74 4.46
CA ALA A 45 0.57 -15.24 5.03
C ALA A 45 0.59 -15.65 6.52
N LYS A 46 1.76 -15.62 7.19
CA LYS A 46 1.96 -16.04 8.59
C LYS A 46 2.11 -14.88 9.58
N SER A 47 1.98 -13.60 9.20
CA SER A 47 2.03 -12.51 10.18
C SER A 47 0.76 -12.51 11.05
N LYS A 48 0.84 -13.23 12.17
CA LYS A 48 -0.15 -13.22 13.25
C LYS A 48 -0.47 -11.75 13.59
N SER A 49 -1.72 -11.34 13.33
CA SER A 49 -2.26 -9.99 13.48
C SER A 49 -2.01 -9.01 12.31
N SER A 50 -2.58 -9.35 11.15
CA SER A 50 -2.72 -8.46 9.97
C SER A 50 -3.21 -7.05 10.29
N LYS A 51 -4.17 -6.90 11.21
CA LYS A 51 -4.72 -5.58 11.60
C LYS A 51 -3.72 -4.71 12.35
N LYS A 52 -2.98 -5.27 13.33
CA LYS A 52 -1.94 -4.52 14.07
C LYS A 52 -0.78 -4.13 13.16
N SER A 53 -0.36 -5.06 12.29
CA SER A 53 0.68 -4.78 11.30
C SER A 53 0.29 -3.65 10.36
N TYR A 54 -0.99 -3.52 10.00
CA TYR A 54 -1.45 -2.44 9.11
C TYR A 54 -1.30 -1.05 9.75
N VAL A 55 -1.76 -0.88 10.99
CA VAL A 55 -1.65 0.40 11.71
C VAL A 55 -0.19 0.78 11.93
N ASP A 56 0.65 -0.20 12.27
CA ASP A 56 2.08 0.01 12.43
C ASP A 56 2.72 0.49 11.12
N GLU A 57 2.35 -0.08 9.97
CA GLU A 57 2.90 0.32 8.67
C GLU A 57 2.38 1.68 8.19
N VAL A 58 1.13 2.02 8.47
CA VAL A 58 0.61 3.39 8.27
C VAL A 58 1.41 4.39 9.10
N SER A 59 1.69 4.08 10.37
CA SER A 59 2.42 4.98 11.27
C SER A 59 3.86 5.24 10.84
N LYS A 60 4.49 4.30 10.12
CA LYS A 60 5.85 4.41 9.57
C LYS A 60 5.88 5.01 8.16
N SER A 61 4.72 5.29 7.57
CA SER A 61 4.64 5.84 6.22
C SER A 61 4.96 7.32 6.22
N HIS A 62 5.69 7.76 5.19
CA HIS A 62 5.98 9.17 4.95
C HIS A 62 4.91 9.80 4.05
N VAL A 63 4.31 8.97 3.18
CA VAL A 63 3.21 9.36 2.28
C VAL A 63 2.12 8.30 2.38
N TYR A 64 0.88 8.76 2.56
CA TYR A 64 -0.31 7.93 2.56
C TYR A 64 -1.13 8.20 1.28
N THR A 65 -1.45 7.14 0.55
CA THR A 65 -2.27 7.18 -0.66
C THR A 65 -3.54 6.36 -0.43
N GLY A 66 -4.70 6.99 -0.52
CA GLY A 66 -6.00 6.32 -0.48
C GLY A 66 -6.58 6.13 -1.88
N ILE A 67 -6.95 4.90 -2.22
CA ILE A 67 -7.74 4.57 -3.41
C ILE A 67 -9.16 4.21 -2.93
N PHE A 68 -10.15 4.92 -3.46
CA PHE A 68 -11.55 4.79 -3.05
C PHE A 68 -12.35 4.15 -4.19
N GLY A 69 -12.99 3.03 -3.87
CA GLY A 69 -13.91 2.32 -4.75
C GLY A 69 -15.33 2.36 -4.18
N ASN A 70 -16.22 1.52 -4.69
CA ASN A 70 -17.62 1.44 -4.28
C ASN A 70 -17.79 0.81 -2.90
N GLU A 71 -16.88 -0.08 -2.51
CA GLU A 71 -16.93 -0.76 -1.21
C GLU A 71 -16.25 0.04 -0.09
N TYR A 72 -15.72 1.22 -0.41
CA TYR A 72 -15.06 2.04 0.58
C TYR A 72 -16.06 2.63 1.57
N GLY A 73 -15.90 2.30 2.86
CA GLY A 73 -16.76 2.82 3.91
C GLY A 73 -18.13 2.13 4.00
N ASN A 74 -18.38 1.10 3.18
CA ASN A 74 -19.47 0.16 3.43
C ASN A 74 -19.08 -0.67 4.66
N VAL A 75 -19.76 -0.42 5.77
CA VAL A 75 -19.57 -1.09 7.07
C VAL A 75 -20.65 -2.12 7.29
#